data_AF-A0A4U6VAJ4-F1
#
_entry.id   AF-A0A4U6VAJ4-F1
#
_cell.length_a   1.000
_cell.length_b   1.000
_cell.length_c   1.000
_cell.angle_alpha   90.00
_cell.angle_beta   90.00
_cell.angle_gamma   90.00
#
_symmetry.space_group_name_H-M   'P 1'
#
loop_
_entity.id
_entity.type
_entity.pdbx_description
1 polymer ?
#
loop_
_entity_poly.entity_id
_entity_poly.type
_entity_poly.pdbx_seq_one_letter_code
_entity_poly.pdbx_strand_id
1 'polypeptide(L)'
;MGALEEAHLAAAVAAACACEEEDDDLELLGGEAEPLAAVAAADAMEPAIRALLVGLGEDERREGLRRTPKRVAKAFRDGTRGYRQKVKDIVQGALFPEVGVDKRTGSAGGTGGQVVVRDIELFSYCESCLLPFSIQCHVGYVPSGGRVVGLSKLSRVSDVFAKRLQNPQRLANEVCGALHASIQPAGVAVALQCWHIPLPENLECKTLQGWIRTSHSSRSGVFEGENSTFWSDFLALLKLRGIDMEVDNHSASIPWCPLRSHEVPLSNGHGKKSSTNGMVSAVTSMLLSLGEDPLRKELLGTPQRYVQWLMKFRACNLDVKLNGFTLGNVSMYERPGGGKADHGAIHSELHLPFCAQCEHHLLPFYGVVHIGYFDDGSGEGIDRSHFQALVHFYGCKLQVQERMTRQIAEAVYSVSHNGVMVVVEANHICMISRGVEKIRSNTATIAVLGQFLTDPSAKACFLQNVLDTAGSAV
;
A
#
# COMPACT_ATOMS: atom_id res chain seq x y z
N MET A 1 -24.02 48.34 1.93
CA MET A 1 -23.70 47.19 1.06
C MET A 1 -22.48 46.47 1.63
N GLY A 2 -22.68 45.80 2.75
CA GLY A 2 -21.61 45.19 3.55
C GLY A 2 -22.28 44.60 4.77
N ALA A 3 -22.54 43.29 4.70
CA ALA A 3 -23.07 42.38 5.75
C ALA A 3 -23.75 41.12 5.15
N LEU A 4 -23.53 40.78 3.87
CA LEU A 4 -24.13 39.59 3.24
C LEU A 4 -23.14 38.65 2.52
N GLU A 5 -21.83 38.93 2.54
CA GLU A 5 -20.82 38.07 1.90
C GLU A 5 -19.99 37.21 2.87
N GLU A 6 -20.03 37.45 4.19
CA GLU A 6 -19.28 36.61 5.16
C GLU A 6 -20.04 35.34 5.60
N ALA A 7 -21.32 35.20 5.29
CA ALA A 7 -22.10 34.02 5.66
C ALA A 7 -21.96 32.84 4.68
N HIS A 8 -21.44 33.06 3.46
CA HIS A 8 -21.35 32.02 2.44
C HIS A 8 -19.99 31.29 2.39
N LEU A 9 -18.94 31.84 3.01
CA LEU A 9 -17.62 31.19 3.03
C LEU A 9 -17.44 30.22 4.22
N ALA A 10 -18.18 30.42 5.31
CA ALA A 10 -18.18 29.52 6.47
C ALA A 10 -18.98 28.21 6.24
N ALA A 11 -19.92 28.20 5.28
CA ALA A 11 -20.71 27.01 4.94
C ALA A 11 -20.00 26.04 3.98
N ALA A 12 -18.98 26.49 3.24
CA ALA A 12 -18.29 25.69 2.23
C ALA A 12 -17.19 24.76 2.82
N VAL A 13 -16.75 24.99 4.05
CA VAL A 13 -15.70 24.17 4.72
C VAL A 13 -16.31 23.06 5.59
N ALA A 14 -17.62 23.11 5.89
CA ALA A 14 -18.34 22.09 6.64
C ALA A 14 -19.05 21.02 5.77
N ALA A 15 -19.11 21.21 4.45
CA ALA A 15 -19.86 20.34 3.52
C ALA A 15 -19.04 19.20 2.88
N ALA A 16 -17.78 19.00 3.24
CA ALA A 16 -16.91 17.95 2.66
C ALA A 16 -16.86 16.64 3.48
N CYS A 17 -17.74 16.45 4.48
CA CYS A 17 -17.68 15.28 5.38
C CYS A 17 -19.02 14.56 5.62
N ALA A 18 -19.98 14.66 4.70
CA ALA A 18 -21.23 13.92 4.78
C ALA A 18 -21.58 13.31 3.42
N CYS A 19 -20.93 12.19 3.08
CA CYS A 19 -21.53 11.22 2.18
C CYS A 19 -22.28 10.22 3.05
N GLU A 20 -23.55 10.52 3.33
CA GLU A 20 -24.51 9.50 3.77
C GLU A 20 -24.76 8.59 2.55
N GLU A 21 -24.29 7.35 2.61
CA GLU A 21 -24.72 6.31 1.67
C GLU A 21 -26.07 5.79 2.19
N GLU A 22 -27.10 5.94 1.37
CA GLU A 22 -28.50 5.54 1.62
C GLU A 22 -28.60 4.03 1.90
N ASP A 23 -29.27 3.67 3.00
CA ASP A 23 -29.65 2.29 3.34
C ASP A 23 -30.95 1.93 2.56
N ASP A 24 -30.85 0.99 1.61
CA ASP A 24 -31.99 0.39 0.91
C ASP A 24 -32.45 -0.85 1.70
N ASP A 25 -33.41 -0.67 2.60
CA ASP A 25 -34.10 -1.75 3.33
C ASP A 25 -35.21 -2.36 2.44
N LEU A 26 -34.95 -3.53 1.87
CA LEU A 26 -35.96 -4.35 1.20
C LEU A 26 -36.37 -5.52 2.09
N GLU A 27 -37.52 -5.41 2.77
CA GLU A 27 -38.15 -6.48 3.54
C GLU A 27 -38.55 -7.68 2.64
N LEU A 28 -38.13 -8.88 3.02
CA LEU A 28 -38.49 -10.15 2.39
C LEU A 28 -39.41 -10.96 3.34
N LEU A 29 -40.63 -11.25 2.88
CA LEU A 29 -41.57 -12.14 3.57
C LEU A 29 -41.36 -13.61 3.13
N GLY A 30 -41.26 -14.51 4.13
CA GLY A 30 -41.93 -15.82 4.12
C GLY A 30 -41.17 -17.07 3.64
N GLY A 31 -40.60 -17.81 4.60
CA GLY A 31 -40.74 -19.27 4.83
C GLY A 31 -40.33 -20.31 3.76
N GLU A 32 -39.34 -21.16 4.09
CA GLU A 32 -39.50 -22.59 4.40
C GLU A 32 -38.15 -23.18 4.90
N ALA A 33 -38.22 -24.13 5.84
CA ALA A 33 -37.09 -24.61 6.64
C ALA A 33 -36.43 -25.89 6.06
N GLU A 34 -35.10 -25.92 6.00
CA GLU A 34 -34.20 -27.09 5.80
C GLU A 34 -32.73 -26.60 6.00
N PRO A 35 -31.74 -27.45 6.32
CA PRO A 35 -31.47 -28.14 7.58
C PRO A 35 -30.36 -27.46 8.45
N LEU A 36 -30.27 -27.92 9.70
CA LEU A 36 -29.52 -27.38 10.85
C LEU A 36 -27.96 -27.46 10.77
N ALA A 37 -27.35 -27.00 9.69
CA ALA A 37 -25.88 -26.90 9.53
C ALA A 37 -25.36 -25.53 9.05
N ALA A 38 -26.26 -24.55 8.87
CA ALA A 38 -25.94 -23.22 8.37
C ALA A 38 -26.40 -22.11 9.34
N VAL A 39 -26.10 -22.27 10.64
CA VAL A 39 -26.00 -21.08 11.48
C VAL A 39 -24.80 -20.32 10.96
N ALA A 40 -25.05 -19.26 10.19
CA ALA A 40 -24.06 -18.32 9.71
C ALA A 40 -23.02 -18.10 10.80
N ALA A 41 -21.77 -18.51 10.55
CA ALA A 41 -20.67 -18.14 11.43
C ALA A 41 -20.72 -16.62 11.53
N ALA A 42 -21.18 -16.10 12.67
CA ALA A 42 -21.31 -14.68 12.90
C ALA A 42 -19.99 -14.03 12.46
N ASP A 43 -20.10 -13.03 11.60
CA ASP A 43 -18.96 -12.40 10.92
C ASP A 43 -17.90 -11.96 11.94
N ALA A 44 -16.92 -12.84 12.17
CA ALA A 44 -15.96 -12.72 13.27
C ALA A 44 -14.80 -11.78 12.94
N MET A 45 -14.78 -11.25 11.71
CA MET A 45 -13.74 -10.37 11.22
C MET A 45 -13.66 -9.07 12.02
N GLU A 46 -14.79 -8.38 12.22
CA GLU A 46 -14.79 -7.11 12.97
C GLU A 46 -14.41 -7.30 14.46
N PRO A 47 -14.98 -8.29 15.19
CA PRO A 47 -14.51 -8.62 16.53
C PRO A 47 -13.02 -8.97 16.60
N ALA A 48 -12.48 -9.70 15.62
CA ALA A 48 -11.06 -10.01 15.55
C ALA A 48 -10.20 -8.75 15.37
N ILE A 49 -10.61 -7.82 14.50
CA ILE A 49 -9.89 -6.56 14.30
C ILE A 49 -9.95 -5.69 15.57
N ARG A 50 -11.07 -5.69 16.30
CA ARG A 50 -11.15 -5.05 17.63
C ARG A 50 -10.15 -5.65 18.61
N ALA A 51 -10.04 -6.97 18.67
CA ALA A 51 -9.05 -7.65 19.50
C ALA A 51 -7.61 -7.29 19.10
N LEU A 52 -7.33 -7.07 17.81
CA LEU A 52 -6.03 -6.56 17.36
C LEU A 52 -5.76 -5.13 17.87
N LEU A 53 -6.74 -4.23 17.77
CA LEU A 53 -6.61 -2.86 18.29
C LEU A 53 -6.32 -2.85 19.80
N VAL A 54 -7.10 -3.61 20.57
CA VAL A 54 -6.89 -3.76 22.02
C VAL A 54 -5.51 -4.38 22.31
N GLY A 55 -5.10 -5.38 21.54
CA GLY A 55 -3.79 -6.02 21.69
C GLY A 55 -2.61 -5.09 21.37
N LEU A 56 -2.80 -4.13 20.46
CA LEU A 56 -1.86 -3.03 20.19
C LEU A 56 -1.79 -1.99 21.32
N GLY A 57 -2.69 -2.06 22.30
CA GLY A 57 -2.78 -1.11 23.41
C GLY A 57 -3.63 0.12 23.09
N GLU A 58 -4.50 0.03 22.08
CA GLU A 58 -5.29 1.15 21.58
C GLU A 58 -6.69 1.18 22.18
N ASP A 59 -7.22 2.40 22.39
CA ASP A 59 -8.63 2.59 22.75
C ASP A 59 -9.50 2.51 21.48
N GLU A 60 -10.17 1.37 21.30
CA GLU A 60 -11.10 1.14 20.19
C GLU A 60 -12.30 2.08 20.16
N ARG A 61 -12.60 2.76 21.28
CA ARG A 61 -13.71 3.72 21.39
C ARG A 61 -13.33 5.11 20.92
N ARG A 62 -12.04 5.39 20.67
CA ARG A 62 -11.62 6.67 20.11
C ARG A 62 -12.28 6.88 18.76
N GLU A 63 -12.66 8.12 18.48
CA GLU A 63 -13.40 8.51 17.27
C GLU A 63 -12.80 7.92 15.98
N GLY A 64 -11.49 8.06 15.80
CA GLY A 64 -10.76 7.55 14.62
C GLY A 64 -10.80 6.03 14.42
N LEU A 65 -10.96 5.25 15.50
CA LEU A 65 -10.95 3.77 15.45
C LEU A 65 -12.32 3.12 15.42
N ARG A 66 -13.39 3.83 15.80
CA ARG A 66 -14.74 3.24 15.91
C ARG A 66 -15.17 2.48 14.65
N ARG A 67 -14.83 3.03 13.48
CA ARG A 67 -15.12 2.46 12.15
C ARG A 67 -13.96 1.67 11.54
N THR A 68 -12.81 1.58 12.21
CA THR A 68 -11.64 0.84 11.70
C THR A 68 -11.93 -0.64 11.50
N PRO A 69 -12.60 -1.37 12.43
CA PRO A 69 -12.98 -2.76 12.20
C PRO A 69 -13.77 -2.97 10.90
N LYS A 70 -14.86 -2.22 10.71
CA LYS A 70 -15.67 -2.26 9.48
C LYS A 70 -14.85 -1.95 8.22
N ARG A 71 -14.00 -0.93 8.28
CA ARG A 71 -13.13 -0.54 7.15
C ARG A 71 -12.15 -1.65 6.79
N VAL A 72 -11.40 -2.16 7.77
CA VAL A 72 -10.39 -3.22 7.55
C VAL A 72 -11.06 -4.50 7.07
N ALA A 73 -12.19 -4.88 7.66
CA ALA A 73 -12.99 -6.03 7.22
C ALA A 73 -13.41 -5.91 5.75
N LYS A 74 -13.96 -4.75 5.34
CA LYS A 74 -14.32 -4.47 3.94
C LYS A 74 -13.11 -4.62 3.01
N ALA A 75 -11.95 -4.07 3.38
CA ALA A 75 -10.73 -4.18 2.55
C ALA A 75 -10.30 -5.63 2.32
N PHE A 76 -10.25 -6.45 3.38
CA PHE A 76 -9.89 -7.86 3.24
C PHE A 76 -10.92 -8.64 2.41
N ARG A 77 -12.23 -8.38 2.57
CA ARG A 77 -13.28 -9.03 1.77
C ARG A 77 -13.21 -8.65 0.29
N ASP A 78 -12.94 -7.39 0.00
CA ASP A 78 -12.80 -6.87 -1.35
C ASP A 78 -11.55 -7.45 -2.02
N GLY A 79 -10.40 -7.43 -1.34
CA GLY A 79 -9.16 -8.01 -1.86
C GLY A 79 -9.08 -9.53 -1.85
N THR A 80 -10.14 -10.22 -1.39
CA THR A 80 -10.29 -11.68 -1.49
C THR A 80 -11.54 -12.09 -2.28
N ARG A 81 -12.21 -11.15 -2.96
CA ARG A 81 -13.42 -11.43 -3.75
C ARG A 81 -13.21 -12.43 -4.88
N GLY A 82 -11.97 -12.58 -5.34
CA GLY A 82 -11.58 -13.47 -6.43
C GLY A 82 -11.81 -14.96 -6.14
N TYR A 83 -11.91 -15.36 -4.87
CA TYR A 83 -12.32 -16.73 -4.50
C TYR A 83 -13.77 -17.05 -4.88
N ARG A 84 -14.64 -16.03 -4.95
CA ARG A 84 -16.06 -16.17 -5.28
C ARG A 84 -16.36 -16.00 -6.77
N GLN A 85 -15.32 -15.82 -7.59
CA GLN A 85 -15.46 -15.58 -9.03
C GLN A 85 -14.99 -16.81 -9.84
N LYS A 86 -15.70 -17.10 -10.94
CA LYS A 86 -15.33 -18.17 -11.87
C LYS A 86 -14.83 -17.57 -13.18
N VAL A 87 -13.65 -18.00 -13.62
CA VAL A 87 -13.02 -17.52 -14.87
C VAL A 87 -13.89 -17.80 -16.10
N LYS A 88 -14.55 -18.95 -16.11
CA LYS A 88 -15.41 -19.39 -17.22
C LYS A 88 -16.50 -18.34 -17.53
N ASP A 89 -17.14 -17.81 -16.50
CA ASP A 89 -18.22 -16.83 -16.62
C ASP A 89 -17.72 -15.48 -17.18
N ILE A 90 -16.44 -15.17 -17.00
CA ILE A 90 -15.82 -13.93 -17.52
C ILE A 90 -15.49 -14.05 -19.00
N VAL A 91 -14.99 -15.21 -19.45
CA VAL A 91 -14.42 -15.40 -20.80
C VAL A 91 -15.49 -15.80 -21.83
N GLN A 92 -16.49 -16.60 -21.45
CA GLN A 92 -17.41 -17.24 -22.39
C GLN A 92 -18.21 -16.29 -23.29
N GLY A 93 -18.49 -15.06 -22.85
CA GLY A 93 -19.23 -14.05 -23.63
C GLY A 93 -18.37 -13.15 -24.53
N ALA A 94 -17.06 -13.39 -24.67
CA ALA A 94 -16.13 -12.45 -25.33
C ALA A 94 -15.07 -13.13 -26.20
N LEU A 95 -15.39 -14.31 -26.72
CA LEU A 95 -14.63 -14.94 -27.80
C LEU A 95 -15.25 -14.49 -29.13
N PHE A 96 -14.50 -13.75 -29.91
CA PHE A 96 -14.95 -13.18 -31.18
C PHE A 96 -14.36 -13.98 -32.34
N PRO A 97 -15.14 -14.29 -33.39
CA PRO A 97 -14.59 -14.84 -34.61
C PRO A 97 -13.73 -13.78 -35.32
N GLU A 98 -12.51 -14.15 -35.69
CA GLU A 98 -11.59 -13.26 -36.43
C GLU A 98 -11.19 -13.91 -37.75
N VAL A 99 -11.40 -13.20 -38.86
CA VAL A 99 -11.13 -13.72 -40.21
C VAL A 99 -9.62 -13.80 -40.43
N GLY A 100 -9.13 -14.96 -40.90
CA GLY A 100 -7.71 -15.19 -41.16
C GLY A 100 -6.91 -15.77 -39.98
N VAL A 101 -7.53 -15.98 -38.83
CA VAL A 101 -6.95 -16.81 -37.76
C VAL A 101 -7.20 -18.30 -38.08
N ASP A 102 -6.44 -18.83 -39.04
CA ASP A 102 -6.52 -20.25 -39.42
C ASP A 102 -6.02 -21.18 -38.29
N LYS A 103 -6.13 -22.50 -38.46
CA LYS A 103 -5.55 -23.49 -37.52
C LYS A 103 -4.01 -23.45 -37.43
N ARG A 104 -3.33 -22.63 -38.23
CA ARG A 104 -1.87 -22.51 -38.27
C ARG A 104 -1.44 -21.29 -37.47
N THR A 105 -0.49 -21.47 -36.56
CA THR A 105 0.23 -20.38 -35.90
C THR A 105 1.11 -19.67 -36.92
N GLY A 106 1.00 -18.35 -37.03
CA GLY A 106 1.73 -17.53 -38.00
C GLY A 106 2.43 -16.34 -37.34
N SER A 107 3.24 -15.59 -38.09
CA SER A 107 3.99 -14.43 -37.56
C SER A 107 3.42 -13.07 -38.00
N ALA A 108 2.29 -13.03 -38.70
CA ALA A 108 1.67 -11.79 -39.17
C ALA A 108 0.58 -11.31 -38.18
N GLY A 109 0.68 -10.05 -37.75
CA GLY A 109 -0.14 -9.41 -36.71
C GLY A 109 -1.63 -9.30 -37.06
N GLY A 110 -2.36 -10.40 -36.88
CA GLY A 110 -3.80 -10.51 -37.13
C GLY A 110 -4.21 -11.89 -37.65
N THR A 111 -3.28 -12.65 -38.22
CA THR A 111 -3.51 -14.00 -38.75
C THR A 111 -2.52 -14.98 -38.10
N GLY A 112 -2.77 -15.29 -36.82
CA GLY A 112 -2.02 -16.30 -36.05
C GLY A 112 -0.79 -15.81 -35.26
N GLY A 113 -0.50 -14.49 -35.25
CA GLY A 113 0.58 -13.88 -34.46
C GLY A 113 0.22 -13.59 -33.00
N GLN A 114 1.22 -13.34 -32.15
CA GLN A 114 1.01 -13.07 -30.72
C GLN A 114 0.33 -11.72 -30.45
N VAL A 115 -0.56 -11.71 -29.44
CA VAL A 115 -1.21 -10.52 -28.90
C VAL A 115 -0.70 -10.29 -27.48
N VAL A 116 -0.30 -9.06 -27.16
CA VAL A 116 0.28 -8.72 -25.85
C VAL A 116 -0.46 -7.54 -25.21
N VAL A 117 -1.01 -7.76 -24.02
CA VAL A 117 -1.54 -6.72 -23.13
C VAL A 117 -0.54 -6.51 -22.01
N ARG A 118 -0.06 -5.27 -21.84
CA ARG A 118 0.99 -4.88 -20.88
C ARG A 118 0.42 -3.87 -19.90
N ASP A 119 1.14 -3.66 -18.80
CA ASP A 119 0.89 -2.61 -17.82
C ASP A 119 -0.47 -2.75 -17.12
N ILE A 120 -0.91 -4.00 -16.87
CA ILE A 120 -2.11 -4.27 -16.10
C ILE A 120 -1.76 -4.10 -14.61
N GLU A 121 -2.15 -2.98 -14.02
CA GLU A 121 -1.97 -2.72 -12.59
C GLU A 121 -2.97 -3.54 -11.77
N LEU A 122 -2.45 -4.30 -10.81
CA LEU A 122 -3.21 -5.15 -9.89
C LEU A 122 -2.59 -5.05 -8.50
N PHE A 123 -3.35 -5.47 -7.48
CA PHE A 123 -2.79 -5.74 -6.16
C PHE A 123 -3.29 -7.10 -5.64
N SER A 124 -2.54 -7.65 -4.68
CA SER A 124 -2.95 -8.85 -3.96
C SER A 124 -2.51 -8.78 -2.50
N TYR A 125 -2.92 -9.75 -1.69
CA TYR A 125 -2.44 -9.89 -0.31
C TYR A 125 -1.43 -11.03 -0.25
N CYS A 126 -0.26 -10.77 0.34
CA CYS A 126 0.75 -11.80 0.51
C CYS A 126 0.23 -12.85 1.49
N GLU A 127 0.08 -14.08 1.02
CA GLU A 127 -0.42 -15.17 1.87
C GLU A 127 0.46 -15.43 3.10
N SER A 128 1.75 -15.08 3.03
CA SER A 128 2.67 -15.31 4.13
C SER A 128 2.50 -14.28 5.26
N CYS A 129 2.01 -13.07 5.00
CA CYS A 129 1.99 -12.02 6.02
C CYS A 129 0.74 -11.13 6.01
N LEU A 130 -0.23 -11.37 5.14
CA LEU A 130 -1.45 -10.57 4.96
C LEU A 130 -1.24 -9.10 4.59
N LEU A 131 -0.02 -8.72 4.23
CA LEU A 131 0.27 -7.38 3.73
C LEU A 131 -0.03 -7.29 2.23
N PRO A 132 -0.60 -6.18 1.76
CA PRO A 132 -0.84 -5.99 0.34
C PRO A 132 0.49 -5.85 -0.42
N PHE A 133 0.51 -6.31 -1.65
CA PHE A 133 1.62 -6.12 -2.57
C PHE A 133 1.09 -5.72 -3.94
N SER A 134 1.89 -4.95 -4.66
CA SER A 134 1.55 -4.44 -5.97
C SER A 134 2.05 -5.37 -7.06
N ILE A 135 1.30 -5.46 -8.16
CA ILE A 135 1.61 -6.28 -9.32
C ILE A 135 1.43 -5.44 -10.58
N GLN A 136 2.43 -5.42 -11.43
CA GLN A 136 2.30 -5.04 -12.83
C GLN A 136 2.30 -6.32 -13.65
N CYS A 137 1.16 -6.63 -14.26
CA CYS A 137 0.93 -7.86 -15.01
C CYS A 137 0.97 -7.61 -16.51
N HIS A 138 1.64 -8.51 -17.22
CA HIS A 138 1.75 -8.53 -18.67
C HIS A 138 1.33 -9.90 -19.16
N VAL A 139 0.40 -9.93 -20.13
CA VAL A 139 -0.19 -11.15 -20.66
C VAL A 139 0.01 -11.18 -22.18
N GLY A 140 0.65 -12.22 -22.67
CA GLY A 140 0.75 -12.57 -24.08
C GLY A 140 -0.08 -13.82 -24.38
N TYR A 141 -0.72 -13.87 -25.54
CA TYR A 141 -1.31 -15.12 -26.03
C TYR A 141 -1.24 -15.20 -27.55
N VAL A 142 -1.26 -16.42 -28.10
CA VAL A 142 -1.30 -16.64 -29.54
C VAL A 142 -2.68 -17.20 -29.91
N PRO A 143 -3.55 -16.40 -30.55
CA PRO A 143 -4.88 -16.84 -30.97
C PRO A 143 -4.83 -18.11 -31.83
N SER A 144 -5.83 -18.97 -31.70
CA SER A 144 -5.97 -20.18 -32.51
C SER A 144 -7.44 -20.49 -32.77
N GLY A 145 -7.70 -21.30 -33.81
CA GLY A 145 -9.05 -21.81 -34.08
C GLY A 145 -10.07 -20.74 -34.44
N GLY A 146 -9.64 -19.67 -35.12
CA GLY A 146 -10.54 -18.61 -35.64
C GLY A 146 -11.07 -17.65 -34.58
N ARG A 147 -10.53 -17.63 -33.36
CA ARG A 147 -11.07 -16.84 -32.25
C ARG A 147 -10.03 -15.96 -31.58
N VAL A 148 -10.44 -14.75 -31.22
CA VAL A 148 -9.70 -13.81 -30.38
C VAL A 148 -10.48 -13.49 -29.12
N VAL A 149 -9.78 -13.18 -28.03
CA VAL A 149 -10.42 -12.75 -26.78
C VAL A 149 -10.40 -11.23 -26.68
N GLY A 150 -11.50 -10.64 -26.20
CA GLY A 150 -11.53 -9.21 -25.87
C GLY A 150 -10.45 -8.85 -24.83
N LEU A 151 -9.65 -7.82 -25.10
CA LEU A 151 -8.47 -7.46 -24.28
C LEU A 151 -8.80 -7.23 -22.80
N SER A 152 -9.98 -6.67 -22.50
CA SER A 152 -10.46 -6.45 -21.12
C SER A 152 -10.70 -7.74 -20.33
N LYS A 153 -10.76 -8.90 -20.99
CA LYS A 153 -10.92 -10.18 -20.30
C LYS A 153 -9.60 -10.70 -19.75
N LEU A 154 -8.48 -10.40 -20.40
CA LEU A 154 -7.16 -10.77 -19.88
C LEU A 154 -6.93 -10.09 -18.52
N SER A 155 -7.20 -8.79 -18.41
CA SER A 155 -7.09 -8.07 -17.13
C SER A 155 -8.09 -8.56 -16.09
N ARG A 156 -9.34 -8.83 -16.46
CA ARG A 156 -10.36 -9.37 -15.53
C ARG A 156 -10.02 -10.76 -14.99
N VAL A 157 -9.46 -11.64 -15.83
CA VAL A 157 -8.99 -12.95 -15.37
C VAL A 157 -7.81 -12.80 -14.43
N SER A 158 -6.85 -11.91 -14.75
CA SER A 158 -5.76 -11.60 -13.81
C SER A 158 -6.28 -11.05 -12.48
N ASP A 159 -7.29 -10.17 -12.46
CA ASP A 159 -7.91 -9.63 -11.24
C ASP A 159 -8.54 -10.72 -10.36
N VAL A 160 -9.20 -11.73 -10.96
CA VAL A 160 -9.80 -12.85 -10.21
C VAL A 160 -8.77 -13.59 -9.35
N PHE A 161 -7.55 -13.76 -9.87
CA PHE A 161 -6.50 -14.41 -9.11
C PHE A 161 -5.74 -13.44 -8.22
N ALA A 162 -5.58 -12.17 -8.63
CA ALA A 162 -4.95 -11.16 -7.80
C ALA A 162 -5.76 -10.84 -6.53
N LYS A 163 -7.11 -10.85 -6.60
CA LYS A 163 -8.01 -10.65 -5.44
C LYS A 163 -8.15 -11.91 -4.58
N ARG A 164 -7.01 -12.46 -4.14
CA ARG A 164 -6.83 -13.64 -3.28
C ARG A 164 -5.63 -13.46 -2.37
N LEU A 165 -5.38 -14.40 -1.45
CA LEU A 165 -4.11 -14.50 -0.74
C LEU A 165 -3.08 -15.19 -1.65
N GLN A 166 -2.04 -14.48 -2.09
CA GLN A 166 -1.14 -14.93 -3.14
C GLN A 166 0.33 -15.00 -2.79
N ASN A 167 1.00 -15.86 -3.56
CA ASN A 167 2.43 -15.80 -3.87
C ASN A 167 2.58 -15.41 -5.36
N PRO A 168 3.52 -14.52 -5.74
CA PRO A 168 3.66 -14.07 -7.13
C PRO A 168 3.83 -15.18 -8.17
N GLN A 169 4.63 -16.22 -7.87
CA GLN A 169 4.85 -17.31 -8.82
C GLN A 169 3.59 -18.15 -8.99
N ARG A 170 2.85 -18.42 -7.91
CA ARG A 170 1.57 -19.13 -8.00
C ARG A 170 0.55 -18.30 -8.77
N LEU A 171 0.47 -16.99 -8.52
CA LEU A 171 -0.39 -16.09 -9.27
C LEU A 171 -0.10 -16.15 -10.78
N ALA A 172 1.18 -16.08 -11.18
CA ALA A 172 1.56 -16.20 -12.60
C ALA A 172 1.07 -17.52 -13.20
N ASN A 173 1.26 -18.63 -12.49
CA ASN A 173 0.83 -19.96 -12.93
C ASN A 173 -0.69 -20.09 -13.05
N GLU A 174 -1.43 -19.59 -12.06
CA GLU A 174 -2.90 -19.65 -12.05
C GLU A 174 -3.51 -18.82 -13.19
N VAL A 175 -3.01 -17.59 -13.41
CA VAL A 175 -3.46 -16.74 -14.52
C VAL A 175 -3.14 -17.40 -15.86
N CYS A 176 -1.91 -17.89 -16.05
CA CYS A 176 -1.50 -18.54 -17.29
C CYS A 176 -2.36 -19.78 -17.59
N GLY A 177 -2.51 -20.68 -16.62
CA GLY A 177 -3.30 -21.89 -16.77
C GLY A 177 -4.79 -21.62 -17.02
N ALA A 178 -5.37 -20.65 -16.31
CA ALA A 178 -6.77 -20.30 -16.48
C ALA A 178 -7.07 -19.66 -17.83
N LEU A 179 -6.21 -18.76 -18.32
CA LEU A 179 -6.32 -18.19 -19.66
C LEU A 179 -6.17 -19.27 -20.73
N HIS A 180 -5.19 -20.17 -20.58
CA HIS A 180 -5.00 -21.27 -21.53
C HIS A 180 -6.24 -22.17 -21.58
N ALA A 181 -6.76 -22.59 -20.43
CA ALA A 181 -7.90 -23.49 -20.35
C ALA A 181 -9.21 -22.86 -20.87
N SER A 182 -9.41 -21.55 -20.66
CA SER A 182 -10.65 -20.85 -21.02
C SER A 182 -10.68 -20.34 -22.45
N ILE A 183 -9.55 -19.90 -23.01
CA ILE A 183 -9.45 -19.37 -24.38
C ILE A 183 -9.11 -20.49 -25.37
N GLN A 184 -8.38 -21.53 -24.91
CA GLN A 184 -7.77 -22.57 -25.74
C GLN A 184 -6.88 -22.02 -26.88
N PRO A 185 -5.96 -21.08 -26.59
CA PRO A 185 -5.06 -20.51 -27.60
C PRO A 185 -3.94 -21.49 -27.95
N ALA A 186 -3.11 -21.16 -28.94
CA ALA A 186 -1.89 -21.94 -29.20
C ALA A 186 -0.87 -21.83 -28.05
N GLY A 187 -0.92 -20.76 -27.27
CA GLY A 187 -0.12 -20.59 -26.06
C GLY A 187 -0.47 -19.31 -25.31
N VAL A 188 -0.04 -19.25 -24.05
CA VAL A 188 -0.16 -18.08 -23.16
C VAL A 188 1.18 -17.84 -22.47
N ALA A 189 1.55 -16.57 -22.31
CA ALA A 189 2.65 -16.10 -21.50
C ALA A 189 2.13 -15.08 -20.48
N VAL A 190 2.60 -15.18 -19.24
CA VAL A 190 2.32 -14.23 -18.17
C VAL A 190 3.65 -13.81 -17.57
N ALA A 191 3.88 -12.51 -17.46
CA ALA A 191 5.00 -11.91 -16.75
C ALA A 191 4.45 -10.93 -15.71
N LEU A 192 4.98 -11.03 -14.49
CA LEU A 192 4.60 -10.19 -13.35
C LEU A 192 5.84 -9.49 -12.81
N GLN A 193 5.77 -8.18 -12.66
CA GLN A 193 6.67 -7.44 -11.78
C GLN A 193 5.91 -7.15 -10.50
N CYS A 194 6.46 -7.58 -9.36
CA CYS A 194 5.78 -7.48 -8.08
C CYS A 194 6.61 -6.64 -7.12
N TRP A 195 5.94 -5.81 -6.32
CA TRP A 195 6.56 -5.02 -5.27
C TRP A 195 5.90 -5.36 -3.94
N HIS A 196 6.67 -5.90 -3.01
CA HIS A 196 6.23 -6.19 -1.64
C HIS A 196 6.68 -5.08 -0.68
N ILE A 197 5.80 -4.75 0.28
CA ILE A 197 6.08 -3.79 1.35
C ILE A 197 7.24 -4.33 2.20
N PRO A 198 8.31 -3.56 2.44
CA PRO A 198 9.40 -4.00 3.30
C PRO A 198 9.01 -3.92 4.79
N LEU A 199 9.92 -4.35 5.66
CA LEU A 199 9.75 -4.12 7.10
C LEU A 199 9.79 -2.61 7.41
N PRO A 200 9.08 -2.14 8.46
CA PRO A 200 9.09 -0.73 8.87
C PRO A 200 10.48 -0.09 8.99
N GLU A 201 11.47 -0.86 9.44
CA GLU A 201 12.87 -0.43 9.60
C GLU A 201 13.59 -0.18 8.26
N ASN A 202 13.10 -0.78 7.18
CA ASN A 202 13.68 -0.72 5.83
C ASN A 202 12.84 0.15 4.87
N LEU A 203 11.82 0.86 5.38
CA LEU A 203 11.03 1.80 4.59
C LEU A 203 11.83 3.09 4.34
N GLU A 204 12.44 3.19 3.16
CA GLU A 204 13.11 4.41 2.71
C GLU A 204 12.07 5.49 2.30
N CYS A 205 12.24 6.71 2.81
CA CYS A 205 11.20 7.75 2.79
C CYS A 205 11.05 8.53 1.48
N LYS A 206 11.88 8.29 0.46
CA LYS A 206 11.90 9.11 -0.77
C LYS A 206 11.59 8.37 -2.08
N THR A 207 11.78 7.06 -2.17
CA THR A 207 11.62 6.31 -3.44
C THR A 207 11.07 4.89 -3.20
N LEU A 208 10.68 4.20 -4.27
CA LEU A 208 10.40 2.75 -4.25
C LEU A 208 11.66 1.90 -3.97
N GLN A 209 12.84 2.47 -3.74
CA GLN A 209 14.10 1.72 -3.52
C GLN A 209 14.03 0.79 -2.30
N GLY A 210 13.14 1.03 -1.34
CA GLY A 210 12.89 0.13 -0.22
C GLY A 210 11.94 -1.04 -0.51
N TRP A 211 11.15 -1.02 -1.59
CA TRP A 211 10.22 -2.12 -1.89
C TRP A 211 10.95 -3.32 -2.46
N ILE A 212 10.58 -4.52 -1.98
CA ILE A 212 11.16 -5.76 -2.51
C ILE A 212 10.54 -6.00 -3.87
N ARG A 213 11.35 -5.81 -4.92
CA ARG A 213 10.97 -6.08 -6.30
C ARG A 213 11.37 -7.49 -6.67
N THR A 214 10.43 -8.24 -7.25
CA THR A 214 10.73 -9.53 -7.88
C THR A 214 9.96 -9.67 -9.19
N SER A 215 10.56 -10.39 -10.11
CA SER A 215 9.99 -10.68 -11.42
C SER A 215 9.64 -12.17 -11.50
N HIS A 216 8.42 -12.47 -11.93
CA HIS A 216 7.90 -13.83 -12.03
C HIS A 216 7.26 -14.06 -13.39
N SER A 217 7.33 -15.28 -13.90
CA SER A 217 6.70 -15.60 -15.17
C SER A 217 6.12 -17.02 -15.19
N SER A 218 5.14 -17.22 -16.05
CA SER A 218 4.57 -18.52 -16.37
C SER A 218 4.21 -18.56 -17.85
N ARG A 219 4.35 -19.73 -18.47
CA ARG A 219 4.19 -19.90 -19.91
C ARG A 219 3.59 -21.25 -20.23
N SER A 220 2.87 -21.33 -21.35
CA SER A 220 2.20 -22.53 -21.81
C SER A 220 2.09 -22.57 -23.34
N GLY A 221 2.04 -23.77 -23.92
CA GLY A 221 1.88 -23.96 -25.37
C GLY A 221 3.08 -23.44 -26.17
N VAL A 222 2.86 -22.68 -27.24
CA VAL A 222 3.94 -22.19 -28.13
C VAL A 222 4.99 -21.28 -27.46
N PHE A 223 4.74 -20.81 -26.23
CA PHE A 223 5.70 -20.06 -25.42
C PHE A 223 6.66 -20.96 -24.61
N GLU A 224 6.40 -22.27 -24.54
CA GLU A 224 7.26 -23.23 -23.82
C GLU A 224 8.54 -23.56 -24.62
N GLY A 225 9.57 -24.00 -23.90
CA GLY A 225 10.89 -24.33 -24.46
C GLY A 225 11.87 -23.15 -24.44
N GLU A 226 13.16 -23.45 -24.32
CA GLU A 226 14.23 -22.45 -24.27
C GLU A 226 14.41 -21.71 -25.60
N ASN A 227 14.12 -22.38 -26.72
CA ASN A 227 14.25 -21.84 -28.07
C ASN A 227 12.94 -21.25 -28.64
N SER A 228 11.95 -20.96 -27.80
CA SER A 228 10.68 -20.39 -28.26
C SER A 228 10.88 -18.96 -28.78
N THR A 229 10.66 -18.76 -30.08
CA THR A 229 10.70 -17.41 -30.69
C THR A 229 9.59 -16.52 -30.14
N PHE A 230 8.40 -17.08 -29.87
CA PHE A 230 7.29 -16.34 -29.27
C PHE A 230 7.64 -15.82 -27.87
N TRP A 231 8.35 -16.61 -27.06
CA TRP A 231 8.82 -16.15 -25.75
C TRP A 231 9.85 -15.02 -25.87
N SER A 232 10.82 -15.18 -26.77
CA SER A 232 11.83 -14.13 -27.05
C SER A 232 11.18 -12.84 -27.53
N ASP A 233 10.21 -12.93 -28.44
CA ASP A 233 9.47 -11.78 -28.95
C ASP A 233 8.63 -11.11 -27.86
N PHE A 234 7.96 -11.91 -27.00
CA PHE A 234 7.22 -11.38 -25.86
C PHE A 234 8.13 -10.58 -24.92
N LEU A 235 9.29 -11.13 -24.54
CA LEU A 235 10.26 -10.40 -23.70
C LEU A 235 10.82 -9.16 -24.40
N ALA A 236 11.10 -9.23 -25.71
CA ALA A 236 11.56 -8.07 -26.48
C ALA A 236 10.50 -6.95 -26.49
N LEU A 237 9.22 -7.29 -26.63
CA LEU A 237 8.13 -6.32 -26.54
C LEU A 237 8.02 -5.70 -25.15
N LEU A 238 8.31 -6.43 -24.07
CA LEU A 238 8.41 -5.85 -22.73
C LEU A 238 9.59 -4.88 -22.63
N LYS A 239 10.78 -5.28 -23.09
CA LYS A 239 11.99 -4.45 -23.08
C LYS A 239 11.81 -3.14 -23.85
N LEU A 240 11.07 -3.13 -24.97
CA LEU A 240 10.73 -1.90 -25.71
C LEU A 240 9.94 -0.86 -24.90
N ARG A 241 9.26 -1.29 -23.83
CA ARG A 241 8.54 -0.40 -22.88
C ARG A 241 9.38 -0.07 -21.64
N GLY A 242 10.65 -0.46 -21.61
CA GLY A 242 11.53 -0.33 -20.44
C GLY A 242 11.25 -1.36 -19.34
N ILE A 243 10.49 -2.41 -19.65
CA ILE A 243 10.19 -3.49 -18.71
C ILE A 243 11.24 -4.59 -18.89
N ASP A 244 12.19 -4.64 -17.98
CA ASP A 244 13.18 -5.70 -17.93
C ASP A 244 12.78 -6.75 -16.88
N MET A 245 12.72 -8.01 -17.32
CA MET A 245 12.38 -9.18 -16.50
C MET A 245 13.64 -9.93 -16.01
N GLU A 246 14.83 -9.59 -16.52
CA GLU A 246 16.09 -10.31 -16.24
C GLU A 246 16.92 -9.67 -15.11
N VAL A 247 16.58 -8.45 -14.70
CA VAL A 247 17.31 -7.65 -13.69
C VAL A 247 17.39 -8.36 -12.32
N ASP A 248 16.54 -9.35 -12.07
CA ASP A 248 16.43 -10.00 -10.77
C ASP A 248 17.20 -11.34 -10.66
N ASN A 249 18.07 -11.72 -11.60
CA ASN A 249 18.85 -12.98 -11.47
C ASN A 249 19.84 -13.00 -10.29
N HIS A 250 20.07 -11.86 -9.61
CA HIS A 250 20.77 -11.81 -8.32
C HIS A 250 19.84 -12.04 -7.10
N SER A 251 18.52 -12.17 -7.30
CA SER A 251 17.50 -12.28 -6.24
C SER A 251 17.15 -13.70 -5.81
N ALA A 252 17.78 -14.75 -6.38
CA ALA A 252 17.54 -16.14 -5.98
C ALA A 252 17.80 -16.41 -4.47
N SER A 253 18.46 -15.46 -3.77
CA SER A 253 18.73 -15.48 -2.33
C SER A 253 17.72 -14.68 -1.47
N ILE A 254 16.93 -13.77 -2.06
CA ILE A 254 16.03 -12.88 -1.28
C ILE A 254 14.64 -13.53 -1.19
N PRO A 255 14.15 -13.89 0.01
CA PRO A 255 12.79 -14.41 0.16
C PRO A 255 11.77 -13.32 -0.19
N TRP A 256 10.82 -13.64 -1.09
CA TRP A 256 9.74 -12.72 -1.53
C TRP A 256 9.05 -11.99 -0.38
N CYS A 257 8.70 -12.72 0.68
CA CYS A 257 8.09 -12.14 1.87
C CYS A 257 9.19 -11.83 2.89
N PRO A 258 9.40 -10.56 3.28
CA PRO A 258 10.46 -10.17 4.22
C PRO A 258 10.29 -10.78 5.62
N LEU A 259 9.06 -11.15 5.98
CA LEU A 259 8.74 -11.77 7.26
C LEU A 259 8.97 -13.30 7.26
N ARG A 260 9.31 -13.94 6.13
CA ARG A 260 9.59 -15.39 6.09
C ARG A 260 10.94 -15.77 6.68
N SER A 261 11.94 -14.89 6.58
CA SER A 261 13.30 -15.11 7.10
C SER A 261 13.36 -15.09 8.63
N HIS A 262 12.35 -14.50 9.27
CA HIS A 262 12.18 -14.53 10.72
C HIS A 262 11.44 -15.81 11.09
N GLU A 263 12.18 -16.92 11.21
CA GLU A 263 11.64 -18.12 11.86
C GLU A 263 11.15 -17.74 13.25
N VAL A 264 9.88 -18.04 13.52
CA VAL A 264 9.30 -17.88 14.85
C VAL A 264 9.85 -19.03 15.70
N PRO A 265 10.64 -18.78 16.76
CA PRO A 265 10.97 -19.85 17.67
C PRO A 265 9.67 -20.38 18.28
N LEU A 266 9.42 -21.68 18.14
CA LEU A 266 8.43 -22.40 18.94
C LEU A 266 8.90 -22.34 20.40
N SER A 267 8.60 -21.26 21.10
CA SER A 267 9.06 -21.08 22.47
C SER A 267 8.15 -21.83 23.44
N ASN A 268 8.62 -22.97 23.92
CA ASN A 268 8.36 -23.40 25.29
C ASN A 268 8.97 -22.36 26.25
N GLY A 269 8.26 -21.96 27.31
CA GLY A 269 8.82 -21.19 28.43
C GLY A 269 8.23 -19.79 28.65
N HIS A 270 8.06 -19.42 29.92
CA HIS A 270 7.16 -18.41 30.47
C HIS A 270 7.61 -16.94 30.35
N GLY A 271 6.62 -16.03 30.32
CA GLY A 271 6.78 -14.57 30.55
C GLY A 271 6.08 -13.68 29.51
N LYS A 272 5.04 -12.92 29.90
CA LYS A 272 4.28 -11.94 29.06
C LYS A 272 3.56 -12.45 27.79
N LYS A 273 3.25 -13.76 27.68
CA LYS A 273 2.67 -14.40 26.47
C LYS A 273 1.17 -14.21 26.19
N SER A 274 0.38 -13.65 27.12
CA SER A 274 -1.09 -13.70 27.00
C SER A 274 -1.68 -12.83 25.88
N SER A 275 -1.25 -11.57 25.75
CA SER A 275 -1.84 -10.62 24.78
C SER A 275 -1.49 -10.94 23.33
N THR A 276 -0.24 -11.34 23.05
CA THR A 276 0.20 -11.73 21.70
C THR A 276 -0.52 -12.98 21.22
N ASN A 277 -0.77 -13.95 22.11
CA ASN A 277 -1.55 -15.14 21.77
C ASN A 277 -3.00 -14.77 21.38
N GLY A 278 -3.63 -13.84 22.11
CA GLY A 278 -4.96 -13.34 21.77
C GLY A 278 -5.02 -12.67 20.38
N MET A 279 -4.01 -11.86 20.04
CA MET A 279 -3.91 -11.25 18.71
C MET A 279 -3.69 -12.30 17.61
N VAL A 280 -2.86 -13.30 17.84
CA VAL A 280 -2.63 -14.39 16.87
C VAL A 280 -3.93 -15.14 16.62
N SER A 281 -4.69 -15.49 17.67
CA SER A 281 -6.02 -16.08 17.54
C SER A 281 -6.99 -15.18 16.76
N ALA A 282 -6.94 -13.86 16.97
CA ALA A 282 -7.74 -12.91 16.20
C ALA A 282 -7.41 -12.98 14.69
N VAL A 283 -6.13 -13.00 14.31
CA VAL A 283 -5.76 -13.15 12.88
C VAL A 283 -6.20 -14.50 12.32
N THR A 284 -6.14 -15.57 13.11
CA THR A 284 -6.72 -16.87 12.72
C THR A 284 -8.22 -16.77 12.46
N SER A 285 -8.97 -16.07 13.32
CA SER A 285 -10.41 -15.82 13.10
C SER A 285 -10.67 -14.96 11.86
N MET A 286 -9.78 -14.01 11.53
CA MET A 286 -9.87 -13.24 10.28
C MET A 286 -9.75 -14.17 9.06
N LEU A 287 -8.76 -15.05 9.03
CA LEU A 287 -8.58 -16.03 7.95
C LEU A 287 -9.81 -16.92 7.77
N LEU A 288 -10.32 -17.48 8.87
CA LEU A 288 -11.54 -18.30 8.85
C LEU A 288 -12.75 -17.52 8.32
N SER A 289 -12.88 -16.25 8.69
CA SER A 289 -13.96 -15.36 8.19
C SER A 289 -13.85 -15.06 6.69
N LEU A 290 -12.65 -15.19 6.10
CA LEU A 290 -12.44 -15.09 4.65
C LEU A 290 -12.72 -16.41 3.91
N GLY A 291 -13.01 -17.50 4.64
CA GLY A 291 -13.15 -18.84 4.09
C GLY A 291 -11.81 -19.55 3.83
N GLU A 292 -10.70 -19.03 4.36
CA GLU A 292 -9.39 -19.65 4.25
C GLU A 292 -9.15 -20.64 5.38
N ASP A 293 -8.49 -21.76 5.07
CA ASP A 293 -7.98 -22.69 6.09
C ASP A 293 -6.60 -22.21 6.61
N PRO A 294 -6.49 -21.76 7.88
CA PRO A 294 -5.22 -21.31 8.45
C PRO A 294 -4.15 -22.40 8.53
N LEU A 295 -4.54 -23.68 8.42
CA LEU A 295 -3.63 -24.82 8.44
C LEU A 295 -3.09 -25.18 7.05
N ARG A 296 -3.57 -24.53 5.98
CA ARG A 296 -2.99 -24.75 4.65
C ARG A 296 -1.52 -24.37 4.65
N LYS A 297 -0.71 -25.18 3.95
CA LYS A 297 0.76 -25.14 3.98
C LYS A 297 1.33 -23.73 3.85
N GLU A 298 0.75 -22.89 2.99
CA GLU A 298 1.28 -21.56 2.72
C GLU A 298 0.85 -20.49 3.73
N LEU A 299 -0.21 -20.73 4.51
CA LEU A 299 -0.66 -19.84 5.61
C LEU A 299 -0.06 -20.22 6.97
N LEU A 300 0.66 -21.33 7.07
CA LEU A 300 1.34 -21.71 8.30
C LEU A 300 2.28 -20.58 8.77
N GLY A 301 2.09 -20.15 10.01
CA GLY A 301 2.81 -19.04 10.62
C GLY A 301 2.35 -17.64 10.18
N THR A 302 1.39 -17.51 9.26
CA THR A 302 0.90 -16.21 8.78
C THR A 302 0.29 -15.35 9.88
N PRO A 303 -0.58 -15.89 10.77
CA PRO A 303 -1.07 -15.15 11.92
C PRO A 303 0.04 -14.53 12.78
N GLN A 304 1.08 -15.31 13.08
CA GLN A 304 2.22 -14.88 13.88
C GLN A 304 3.02 -13.79 13.17
N ARG A 305 3.32 -13.96 11.89
CA ARG A 305 4.07 -12.97 11.09
C ARG A 305 3.31 -11.65 10.97
N TYR A 306 1.99 -11.69 10.78
CA TYR A 306 1.18 -10.48 10.71
C TYR A 306 1.13 -9.74 12.05
N VAL A 307 0.94 -10.46 13.17
CA VAL A 307 1.00 -9.84 14.51
C VAL A 307 2.39 -9.29 14.82
N GLN A 308 3.46 -10.02 14.48
CA GLN A 308 4.83 -9.55 14.65
C GLN A 308 5.06 -8.24 13.88
N TRP A 309 4.57 -8.17 12.65
CA TRP A 309 4.66 -6.95 11.85
C TRP A 309 3.88 -5.79 12.47
N LEU A 310 2.63 -6.01 12.90
CA LEU A 310 1.82 -4.98 13.58
C LEU A 310 2.51 -4.47 14.84
N MET A 311 3.15 -5.35 15.60
CA MET A 311 3.86 -4.99 16.83
C MET A 311 5.16 -4.22 16.60
N LYS A 312 5.74 -4.22 15.39
CA LYS A 312 6.95 -3.44 15.11
C LYS A 312 6.72 -1.93 15.26
N PHE A 313 5.53 -1.44 14.97
CA PHE A 313 5.17 -0.04 15.19
C PHE A 313 5.10 0.32 16.69
N ARG A 314 4.73 -0.65 17.54
CA ARG A 314 4.71 -0.48 19.00
C ARG A 314 6.10 -0.59 19.64
N ALA A 315 6.98 -1.43 19.06
CA ALA A 315 8.33 -1.66 19.57
C ALA A 315 9.29 -0.47 19.35
N CYS A 316 8.86 0.57 18.63
CA CYS A 316 9.47 1.90 18.66
C CYS A 316 9.27 2.59 20.03
N ASN A 317 9.69 1.91 21.10
CA ASN A 317 9.75 2.45 22.46
C ASN A 317 10.64 3.70 22.47
N LEU A 318 10.16 4.75 23.14
CA LEU A 318 10.89 5.99 23.40
C LEU A 318 12.24 5.77 24.11
N ASP A 319 12.43 4.63 24.77
CA ASP A 319 13.56 4.39 25.69
C ASP A 319 14.90 4.00 25.03
N VAL A 320 14.98 3.79 23.71
CA VAL A 320 16.22 3.24 23.09
C VAL A 320 16.84 4.11 21.98
N LYS A 321 16.28 5.28 21.66
CA LYS A 321 16.82 6.11 20.56
C LYS A 321 17.05 7.59 20.88
N LEU A 322 17.17 7.96 22.15
CA LEU A 322 17.84 9.22 22.51
C LEU A 322 19.36 9.08 22.63
N ASN A 323 19.90 7.84 22.71
CA ASN A 323 21.33 7.59 22.94
C ASN A 323 22.05 6.73 21.86
N GLY A 324 21.42 6.41 20.72
CA GLY A 324 21.95 5.37 19.83
C GLY A 324 21.66 5.48 18.33
N PHE A 325 21.28 6.65 17.81
CA PHE A 325 21.12 6.86 16.36
C PHE A 325 22.28 7.65 15.77
N THR A 326 23.41 6.95 15.62
CA THR A 326 24.42 7.29 14.61
C THR A 326 23.91 6.83 13.25
N LEU A 327 23.27 7.74 12.50
CA LEU A 327 23.12 7.55 11.06
C LEU A 327 24.34 8.18 10.37
N GLY A 328 25.08 7.34 9.65
CA GLY A 328 26.29 7.72 8.94
C GLY A 328 26.04 8.76 7.85
N ASN A 329 26.99 9.69 7.78
CA ASN A 329 27.39 10.60 6.71
C ASN A 329 26.36 11.49 5.98
N VAL A 330 26.82 12.76 5.84
CA VAL A 330 26.47 13.81 4.86
C VAL A 330 25.30 14.72 5.30
N SER A 331 25.39 16.06 5.34
CA SER A 331 26.42 17.08 5.05
C SER A 331 26.01 18.35 5.83
N MET A 332 26.96 19.02 6.50
CA MET A 332 26.77 20.43 6.86
C MET A 332 26.86 21.26 5.59
N TYR A 333 25.73 21.77 5.11
CA TYR A 333 25.75 22.83 4.09
C TYR A 333 25.88 24.19 4.79
N GLU A 334 27.07 24.77 4.71
CA GLU A 334 27.25 26.20 4.94
C GLU A 334 26.59 27.00 3.81
N ARG A 335 25.85 28.05 4.20
CA ARG A 335 25.23 29.02 3.29
C ARG A 335 26.26 29.68 2.36
N PRO A 336 26.03 29.76 1.05
CA PRO A 336 26.57 30.85 0.25
C PRO A 336 25.70 32.09 0.46
N GLY A 337 26.32 33.18 0.89
CA GLY A 337 25.63 34.45 1.16
C GLY A 337 25.12 35.15 -0.10
N GLY A 338 24.06 35.95 0.10
CA GLY A 338 23.74 37.10 -0.77
C GLY A 338 22.24 37.35 -1.02
N GLY A 339 21.67 38.38 -0.36
CA GLY A 339 20.61 39.20 -0.98
C GLY A 339 19.21 39.22 -0.35
N LYS A 340 19.06 39.93 0.78
CA LYS A 340 17.88 40.68 1.30
C LYS A 340 16.44 40.24 0.92
N ALA A 341 15.75 39.64 1.89
CA ALA A 341 14.65 40.27 2.62
C ALA A 341 14.73 39.79 4.08
N ASP A 342 14.92 40.71 5.02
CA ASP A 342 15.10 40.43 6.45
C ASP A 342 13.74 40.13 7.09
N HIS A 343 13.17 38.98 6.74
CA HIS A 343 12.17 38.33 7.57
C HIS A 343 12.94 37.68 8.71
N GLY A 344 12.64 38.01 9.98
CA GLY A 344 13.30 37.44 11.15
C GLY A 344 13.59 35.95 10.94
N ALA A 345 14.87 35.57 11.06
CA ALA A 345 15.42 34.40 10.37
C ALA A 345 14.54 33.15 10.50
N ILE A 346 13.85 32.78 9.41
CA ILE A 346 13.12 31.51 9.34
C ILE A 346 14.15 30.39 9.36
N HIS A 347 14.08 29.53 10.37
CA HIS A 347 14.85 28.29 10.45
C HIS A 347 14.05 27.16 9.79
N SER A 348 14.74 26.32 9.01
CA SER A 348 14.12 25.23 8.26
C SER A 348 14.80 23.90 8.56
N GLU A 349 14.04 22.94 9.09
CA GLU A 349 14.43 21.54 9.19
C GLU A 349 13.68 20.72 8.15
N LEU A 350 14.41 20.33 7.10
CA LEU A 350 13.83 19.67 5.93
C LEU A 350 14.16 18.16 5.90
N HIS A 351 13.28 17.40 5.25
CA HIS A 351 13.42 15.96 5.00
C HIS A 351 13.59 15.11 6.27
N LEU A 352 12.77 15.35 7.29
CA LEU A 352 12.73 14.49 8.47
C LEU A 352 11.89 13.24 8.15
N PRO A 353 12.49 12.04 8.05
CA PRO A 353 11.77 10.84 7.64
C PRO A 353 10.81 10.36 8.73
N PHE A 354 9.67 9.79 8.32
CA PHE A 354 8.77 9.12 9.25
C PHE A 354 8.08 7.91 8.60
N CYS A 355 7.68 6.97 9.44
CA CYS A 355 6.83 5.85 9.09
C CYS A 355 5.79 5.68 10.20
N ALA A 356 4.53 5.62 9.82
CA ALA A 356 3.40 5.54 10.72
C ALA A 356 2.39 4.50 10.25
N GLN A 357 1.49 4.06 11.12
CA GLN A 357 0.42 3.14 10.75
C GLN A 357 -0.90 3.90 10.68
N CYS A 358 -1.59 3.81 9.54
CA CYS A 358 -2.85 4.52 9.32
C CYS A 358 -3.94 3.93 10.23
N GLU A 359 -4.54 4.76 11.09
CA GLU A 359 -5.56 4.30 12.03
C GLU A 359 -6.82 3.76 11.33
N HIS A 360 -7.08 4.18 10.09
CA HIS A 360 -8.25 3.74 9.32
C HIS A 360 -8.14 2.31 8.80
N HIS A 361 -6.93 1.84 8.49
CA HIS A 361 -6.70 0.62 7.71
C HIS A 361 -5.60 -0.30 8.24
N LEU A 362 -4.88 0.10 9.30
CA LEU A 362 -3.79 -0.67 9.90
C LEU A 362 -2.69 -1.04 8.90
N LEU A 363 -2.49 -0.17 7.91
CA LEU A 363 -1.44 -0.25 6.90
C LEU A 363 -0.52 0.97 7.03
N PRO A 364 0.75 0.85 6.64
CA PRO A 364 1.69 1.93 6.88
C PRO A 364 1.48 3.08 5.90
N PHE A 365 1.86 4.27 6.33
CA PHE A 365 2.10 5.43 5.49
C PHE A 365 3.40 6.07 5.94
N TYR A 366 4.15 6.62 4.98
CA TYR A 366 5.52 7.03 5.21
C TYR A 366 5.89 8.17 4.29
N GLY A 367 6.87 8.96 4.69
CA GLY A 367 7.34 10.07 3.89
C GLY A 367 8.21 11.01 4.71
N VAL A 368 8.04 12.31 4.49
CA VAL A 368 8.90 13.33 5.07
C VAL A 368 8.10 14.43 5.73
N VAL A 369 8.68 14.98 6.80
CA VAL A 369 8.23 16.19 7.47
C VAL A 369 9.24 17.30 7.23
N HIS A 370 8.73 18.49 6.95
CA HIS A 370 9.49 19.73 6.87
C HIS A 370 8.95 20.71 7.89
N ILE A 371 9.82 21.37 8.63
CA ILE A 371 9.47 22.24 9.75
C ILE A 371 10.16 23.59 9.53
N GLY A 372 9.36 24.64 9.41
CA GLY A 372 9.80 26.03 9.43
C GLY A 372 9.41 26.66 10.75
N TYR A 373 10.32 27.38 11.41
CA TYR A 373 10.02 28.09 12.66
C TYR A 373 10.80 29.39 12.78
N PHE A 374 10.27 30.31 13.59
CA PHE A 374 10.96 31.55 13.97
C PHE A 374 11.66 31.36 15.31
N ASP A 375 12.91 31.85 15.41
CA ASP A 375 13.66 31.88 16.66
C ASP A 375 13.06 32.90 17.65
N ASP A 376 13.23 32.67 18.96
CA ASP A 376 12.80 33.58 20.04
C ASP A 376 13.81 34.70 20.33
N GLY A 377 14.94 34.70 19.63
CA GLY A 377 16.01 35.69 19.78
C GLY A 377 17.00 35.35 20.89
N SER A 378 16.89 34.16 21.52
CA SER A 378 17.85 33.66 22.52
C SER A 378 19.18 33.21 21.91
N GLY A 379 19.23 32.96 20.60
CA GLY A 379 20.44 32.58 19.87
C GLY A 379 20.84 31.10 19.99
N GLU A 380 20.10 30.29 20.76
CA GLU A 380 20.26 28.84 20.81
C GLU A 380 19.18 28.16 19.95
N GLY A 381 19.56 27.73 18.74
CA GLY A 381 18.67 26.95 17.88
C GLY A 381 18.34 25.57 18.46
N ILE A 382 17.15 25.06 18.18
CA ILE A 382 16.75 23.69 18.54
C ILE A 382 17.54 22.70 17.67
N ASP A 383 18.27 21.78 18.30
CA ASP A 383 19.03 20.76 17.56
C ASP A 383 18.12 19.83 16.72
N ARG A 384 18.57 19.47 15.51
CA ARG A 384 17.84 18.60 14.57
C ARG A 384 17.39 17.29 15.20
N SER A 385 18.16 16.73 16.13
CA SER A 385 17.80 15.46 16.79
C SER A 385 16.50 15.57 17.59
N HIS A 386 16.17 16.74 18.14
CA HIS A 386 14.90 16.96 18.84
C HIS A 386 13.71 16.92 17.88
N PHE A 387 13.85 17.52 16.69
CA PHE A 387 12.82 17.45 15.66
C PHE A 387 12.63 16.01 15.14
N GLN A 388 13.73 15.26 14.95
CA GLN A 388 13.68 13.85 14.60
C GLN A 388 12.96 13.02 15.67
N ALA A 389 13.27 13.25 16.95
CA ALA A 389 12.60 12.60 18.07
C ALA A 389 11.10 12.92 18.12
N LEU A 390 10.73 14.18 17.86
CA LEU A 390 9.34 14.64 17.81
C LEU A 390 8.55 13.97 16.67
N VAL A 391 9.11 14.00 15.46
CA VAL A 391 8.53 13.35 14.27
C VAL A 391 8.36 11.86 14.51
N HIS A 392 9.37 11.20 15.08
CA HIS A 392 9.32 9.78 15.43
C HIS A 392 8.25 9.49 16.50
N PHE A 393 8.15 10.31 17.56
CA PHE A 393 7.16 10.16 18.62
C PHE A 393 5.71 10.21 18.10
N TYR A 394 5.42 11.13 17.19
CA TYR A 394 4.09 11.19 16.58
C TYR A 394 3.89 10.13 15.51
N GLY A 395 4.95 9.75 14.78
CA GLY A 395 4.91 8.74 13.73
C GLY A 395 4.72 7.30 14.23
N CYS A 396 5.24 6.91 15.41
CA CYS A 396 5.17 5.52 15.89
C CYS A 396 3.79 5.06 16.40
N LYS A 397 2.72 5.80 16.12
CA LYS A 397 1.36 5.54 16.61
C LYS A 397 0.41 5.21 15.45
N LEU A 398 -0.77 4.68 15.78
CA LEU A 398 -1.89 4.74 14.85
C LEU A 398 -2.28 6.20 14.61
N GLN A 399 -2.14 6.67 13.37
CA GLN A 399 -2.22 8.08 13.04
C GLN A 399 -3.09 8.39 11.82
N VAL A 400 -3.44 9.66 11.74
CA VAL A 400 -3.97 10.35 10.55
C VAL A 400 -2.96 11.46 10.21
N GLN A 401 -2.62 11.60 8.94
CA GLN A 401 -1.55 12.52 8.50
C GLN A 401 -1.85 13.97 8.93
N GLU A 402 -3.08 14.42 8.78
CA GLU A 402 -3.58 15.74 9.15
C GLU A 402 -3.38 16.00 10.65
N ARG A 403 -3.74 15.01 11.49
CA ARG A 403 -3.57 15.09 12.95
C ARG A 403 -2.10 15.15 13.32
N MET A 404 -1.28 14.28 12.74
CA MET A 404 0.17 14.27 12.98
C MET A 404 0.82 15.60 12.58
N THR A 405 0.45 16.16 11.43
CA THR A 405 0.95 17.46 10.94
C THR A 405 0.67 18.57 11.96
N ARG A 406 -0.57 18.63 12.46
CA ARG A 406 -0.97 19.60 13.49
C ARG A 406 -0.26 19.38 14.82
N GLN A 407 -0.17 18.13 15.28
CA GLN A 407 0.49 17.77 16.55
C GLN A 407 1.97 18.16 16.58
N ILE A 408 2.68 17.96 15.46
CA ILE A 408 4.07 18.40 15.32
C ILE A 408 4.13 19.93 15.36
N ALA A 409 3.26 20.62 14.61
CA ALA A 409 3.24 22.08 14.61
C ALA A 409 2.98 22.67 16.01
N GLU A 410 1.99 22.16 16.74
CA GLU A 410 1.66 22.57 18.10
C GLU A 410 2.83 22.34 19.07
N ALA A 411 3.51 21.19 18.97
CA ALA A 411 4.64 20.89 19.84
C ALA A 411 5.84 21.79 19.56
N VAL A 412 6.19 22.04 18.30
CA VAL A 412 7.27 22.99 17.96
C VAL A 412 6.88 24.42 18.36
N TYR A 413 5.60 24.78 18.22
CA TYR A 413 5.11 26.10 18.59
C TYR A 413 5.19 26.35 20.11
N SER A 414 4.99 25.32 20.94
CA SER A 414 5.15 25.42 22.40
C SER A 414 6.57 25.69 22.88
N VAL A 415 7.58 25.61 22.00
CA VAL A 415 8.98 25.94 22.31
C VAL A 415 9.39 27.24 21.62
N SER A 416 9.05 27.42 20.35
CA SER A 416 9.41 28.62 19.57
C SER A 416 8.56 29.86 19.87
N HIS A 417 7.29 29.70 20.27
CA HIS A 417 6.31 30.74 20.64
C HIS A 417 5.97 31.82 19.58
N ASN A 418 6.72 31.90 18.47
CA ASN A 418 6.59 32.97 17.49
C ASN A 418 5.79 32.56 16.27
N GLY A 419 6.25 31.55 15.53
CA GLY A 419 5.55 31.02 14.37
C GLY A 419 6.14 29.72 13.90
N VAL A 420 5.28 28.80 13.48
CA VAL A 420 5.64 27.48 13.00
C VAL A 420 4.82 27.13 11.76
N MET A 421 5.48 26.53 10.78
CA MET A 421 4.85 25.90 9.64
C MET A 421 5.39 24.48 9.47
N VAL A 422 4.49 23.50 9.41
CA VAL A 422 4.84 22.11 9.19
C VAL A 422 4.20 21.64 7.89
N VAL A 423 5.01 21.05 7.02
CA VAL A 423 4.57 20.39 5.79
C VAL A 423 4.89 18.91 5.92
N VAL A 424 3.90 18.06 5.73
CA VAL A 424 4.08 16.61 5.70
C VAL A 424 3.68 16.09 4.33
N GLU A 425 4.57 15.32 3.70
CA GLU A 425 4.33 14.63 2.44
C GLU A 425 4.41 13.14 2.71
N ALA A 426 3.41 12.36 2.30
CA ALA A 426 3.36 10.94 2.60
C ALA A 426 2.76 10.09 1.48
N ASN A 427 3.30 8.89 1.34
CA ASN A 427 2.74 7.82 0.53
C ASN A 427 1.88 6.92 1.42
N HIS A 428 0.67 6.60 0.97
CA HIS A 428 -0.30 5.83 1.74
C HIS A 428 -0.53 4.44 1.14
N ILE A 429 -0.02 3.40 1.80
CA ILE A 429 -0.21 2.02 1.32
C ILE A 429 -1.68 1.59 1.37
N CYS A 430 -2.47 2.19 2.27
CA CYS A 430 -3.91 1.94 2.32
C CYS A 430 -4.65 2.29 1.02
N MET A 431 -4.09 3.15 0.16
CA MET A 431 -4.65 3.50 -1.15
C MET A 431 -4.30 2.49 -2.25
N ILE A 432 -3.39 1.56 -1.99
CA ILE A 432 -3.03 0.45 -2.91
C ILE A 432 -4.12 -0.61 -2.87
N SER A 433 -4.60 -0.94 -1.67
CA SER A 433 -5.57 -2.02 -1.45
C SER A 433 -7.03 -1.59 -1.52
N ARG A 434 -7.31 -0.30 -1.78
CA ARG A 434 -8.67 0.27 -1.77
C ARG A 434 -8.86 1.32 -2.86
N GLY A 435 -10.11 1.47 -3.29
CA GLY A 435 -10.55 2.61 -4.11
C GLY A 435 -9.91 2.62 -5.50
N VAL A 436 -9.09 3.64 -5.77
CA VAL A 436 -8.41 3.82 -7.07
C VAL A 436 -7.23 2.88 -7.29
N GLU A 437 -6.81 2.12 -6.26
CA GLU A 437 -5.77 1.07 -6.33
C GLU A 437 -4.43 1.58 -6.90
N LYS A 438 -4.03 2.80 -6.49
CA LYS A 438 -2.82 3.46 -7.02
C LYS A 438 -1.62 3.28 -6.10
N ILE A 439 -0.56 2.71 -6.67
CA ILE A 439 0.71 2.36 -6.01
C ILE A 439 1.47 3.60 -5.51
N ARG A 440 1.23 4.77 -6.13
CA ARG A 440 1.99 6.01 -5.92
C ARG A 440 1.12 7.18 -5.48
N SER A 441 0.05 6.90 -4.73
CA SER A 441 -0.73 8.00 -4.17
C SER A 441 0.07 8.71 -3.09
N ASN A 442 0.33 9.99 -3.32
CA ASN A 442 1.03 10.88 -2.41
C ASN A 442 0.07 11.98 -1.93
N THR A 443 0.12 12.32 -0.65
CA THR A 443 -0.69 13.36 -0.05
C THR A 443 0.19 14.33 0.72
N ALA A 444 -0.11 15.62 0.60
CA ALA A 444 0.55 16.68 1.33
C ALA A 444 -0.42 17.38 2.29
N THR A 445 0.04 17.70 3.48
CA THR A 445 -0.71 18.44 4.50
C THR A 445 0.15 19.54 5.07
N ILE A 446 -0.50 20.64 5.44
CA ILE A 446 0.17 21.82 6.00
C ILE A 446 -0.53 22.22 7.29
N ALA A 447 0.24 22.47 8.35
CA ALA A 447 -0.23 23.15 9.55
C ALA A 447 0.57 24.44 9.75
N VAL A 448 -0.12 25.52 10.09
CA VAL A 448 0.47 26.86 10.22
C VAL A 448 0.01 27.46 11.54
N LEU A 449 0.95 27.98 12.34
CA LEU A 449 0.72 28.61 13.64
C LEU A 449 1.55 29.90 13.77
N GLY A 450 1.08 30.82 14.59
CA GLY A 450 1.78 32.08 14.89
C GLY A 450 2.02 32.94 13.64
N GLN A 451 3.20 33.57 13.55
CA GLN A 451 3.54 34.57 12.53
C GLN A 451 3.31 34.11 11.07
N PHE A 452 3.48 32.82 10.76
CA PHE A 452 3.22 32.30 9.42
C PHE A 452 1.74 32.42 8.96
N LEU A 453 0.79 32.61 9.89
CA LEU A 453 -0.62 32.86 9.54
C LEU A 453 -0.84 34.25 8.94
N THR A 454 -0.04 35.23 9.37
CA THR A 454 -0.21 36.64 9.01
C THR A 454 0.86 37.16 8.05
N ASP A 455 1.90 36.38 7.77
CA ASP A 455 3.00 36.72 6.85
C ASP A 455 3.01 35.76 5.62
N PRO A 456 2.30 36.11 4.54
CA PRO A 456 2.30 35.33 3.30
C PRO A 456 3.68 35.19 2.66
N SER A 457 4.55 36.19 2.82
CA SER A 457 5.90 36.19 2.27
C SER A 457 6.79 35.17 2.99
N ALA A 458 6.69 35.08 4.32
CA ALA A 458 7.35 34.04 5.10
C ALA A 458 6.91 32.64 4.68
N LYS A 459 5.59 32.43 4.49
CA LYS A 459 5.04 31.16 4.00
C LYS A 459 5.59 30.80 2.62
N ALA A 460 5.61 31.75 1.69
CA ALA A 460 6.15 31.54 0.34
C ALA A 460 7.64 31.20 0.38
N CYS A 461 8.42 31.92 1.20
CA CYS A 461 9.84 31.67 1.39
C CYS A 461 10.11 30.26 1.91
N PHE A 462 9.40 29.81 2.95
CA PHE A 462 9.58 28.46 3.48
C PHE A 462 9.20 27.37 2.46
N LEU A 463 8.08 27.54 1.74
CA LEU A 463 7.69 26.58 0.70
C LEU A 463 8.70 26.53 -0.46
N GLN A 464 9.29 27.66 -0.83
CA GLN A 464 10.35 27.68 -1.83
C GLN A 464 11.57 26.88 -1.37
N ASN A 465 11.98 27.02 -0.10
CA ASN A 465 13.07 26.23 0.46
C ASN A 465 12.81 24.71 0.37
N VAL A 466 11.58 24.27 0.63
CA VAL A 466 11.17 22.86 0.48
C VAL A 466 11.37 22.41 -0.99
N LEU A 467 10.93 23.22 -1.96
CA LEU A 467 11.04 22.89 -3.39
C LEU A 467 12.49 22.85 -3.88
N ASP A 468 13.31 23.81 -3.48
CA ASP A 468 14.70 23.93 -3.93
C ASP A 468 15.53 22.70 -3.50
N THR A 469 15.28 22.17 -2.30
CA THR A 469 15.92 20.94 -1.81
C THR A 469 15.35 19.65 -2.40
N ALA A 470 14.13 19.66 -2.92
CA ALA A 470 13.56 18.50 -3.62
C ALA A 470 14.25 18.23 -4.97
N GLY A 471 14.80 19.28 -5.62
CA GLY A 471 15.48 19.18 -6.92
C GLY A 471 16.94 18.69 -6.88
N SER A 472 17.63 18.79 -5.73
CA SER A 472 19.05 18.39 -5.60
C SER A 472 19.29 16.92 -5.23
N ALA A 473 18.23 16.11 -5.14
CA ALA A 473 18.30 14.69 -4.76
C ALA A 473 17.79 13.73 -5.86
N VAL A 474 17.77 14.17 -7.12
CA VAL A 474 17.36 13.37 -8.30
C VAL A 474 18.56 12.65 -8.91
#